data_AF-A0A2M6X8H3-F1
#
_entry.id   AF-A0A2M6X8H3-F1
#
_cell.length_a   1.000
_cell.length_b   1.000
_cell.length_c   1.000
_cell.angle_alpha   90.00
_cell.angle_beta   90.00
_cell.angle_gamma   90.00
#
_symmetry.space_group_name_H-M   'P 1'
#
loop_
_entity.id
_entity.type
_entity.pdbx_description
1 polymer ?
#
loop_
_entity_poly.entity_id
_entity_poly.type
_entity_poly.pdbx_seq_one_letter_code
_entity_poly.pdbx_strand_id
1 'polypeptide(L)'
;MPKNNVSPVTEAKVTQSQIAKREAPQATPKFKSVILTLEFCDLVRTTSSEIIEKMANLSNGEKEVGAMIVKLKNEFDSHADQKNISGSEIRKAFNEYIQVAFGILPARAYDYMTVAGKEGVSSLRLSISSLVELARLSPESLSALLEKNDESHLRTLSYREIKALVKTYNRRAQKKERASNRTTSKNSDLPFGSSFDANMNSFFREIDRVNIPDVPLAKVVSMNNQFSERMSQENLVEEFRKAFEKVRSAFSDKRTTSEIDALVEEIVEWQTGKFLERKGA
;
A
#
# COMPACT_ATOMS: atom_id res chain seq x y z
N MET A 1 -73.18 29.28 -17.52
CA MET A 1 -73.50 28.61 -16.24
C MET A 1 -72.23 28.44 -15.42
N PRO A 2 -72.33 28.53 -14.08
CA PRO A 2 -71.28 29.01 -13.19
C PRO A 2 -70.64 27.91 -12.32
N LYS A 3 -69.54 28.25 -11.63
CA LYS A 3 -69.25 28.10 -10.19
C LYS A 3 -67.73 28.24 -9.99
N ASN A 4 -67.23 29.31 -9.34
CA ASN A 4 -67.07 29.47 -7.87
C ASN A 4 -66.36 28.24 -7.26
N ASN A 5 -65.35 28.35 -6.39
CA ASN A 5 -65.29 29.25 -5.25
C ASN A 5 -63.97 29.13 -4.45
N VAL A 6 -63.57 30.25 -3.83
CA VAL A 6 -62.81 30.50 -2.58
C VAL A 6 -61.40 29.93 -2.33
N SER A 7 -60.50 30.86 -2.02
CA SER A 7 -59.30 30.77 -1.17
C SER A 7 -59.60 30.19 0.24
N PRO A 8 -58.57 29.90 1.08
CA PRO A 8 -58.14 30.94 2.01
C PRO A 8 -56.65 30.95 2.40
N VAL A 9 -56.27 32.11 2.94
CA VAL A 9 -55.06 32.48 3.69
C VAL A 9 -54.99 31.70 5.03
N THR A 10 -53.81 31.27 5.46
CA THR A 10 -53.44 31.26 6.90
C THR A 10 -51.93 31.31 7.14
N GLU A 11 -51.59 32.00 8.21
CA GLU A 11 -50.30 32.49 8.67
C GLU A 11 -49.36 31.46 9.32
N ALA A 12 -48.11 31.92 9.49
CA ALA A 12 -47.18 31.65 10.59
C ALA A 12 -46.49 30.28 10.69
N LYS A 13 -45.16 30.30 10.52
CA LYS A 13 -44.24 30.21 11.67
C LYS A 13 -42.78 30.42 11.28
N VAL A 14 -42.18 31.39 11.98
CA VAL A 14 -40.78 31.45 12.43
C VAL A 14 -40.15 30.06 12.55
N THR A 15 -38.91 29.88 12.09
CA THR A 15 -37.76 29.49 12.94
C THR A 15 -36.46 29.57 12.14
N GLN A 16 -35.52 30.37 12.65
CA GLN A 16 -34.11 30.37 12.29
C GLN A 16 -33.56 28.93 12.35
N SER A 17 -32.85 28.50 11.32
CA SER A 17 -31.85 27.44 11.51
C SER A 17 -30.63 27.80 10.69
N GLN A 18 -29.64 28.29 11.42
CA GLN A 18 -28.23 28.26 11.06
C GLN A 18 -27.92 26.87 10.48
N ILE A 19 -27.44 26.80 9.24
CA ILE A 19 -26.78 25.59 8.76
C ILE A 19 -25.36 25.98 8.38
N ALA A 20 -24.51 25.68 9.36
CA ALA A 20 -23.07 25.66 9.37
C ALA A 20 -22.46 25.16 8.05
N LYS A 21 -21.35 25.81 7.68
CA LYS A 21 -20.23 25.22 6.93
C LYS A 21 -20.05 23.75 7.33
N ARG A 22 -20.38 22.82 6.44
CA ARG A 22 -19.96 21.42 6.54
C ARG A 22 -18.75 21.26 5.62
N GLU A 23 -17.56 21.37 6.21
CA GLU A 23 -16.38 20.70 5.68
C GLU A 23 -16.67 19.19 5.70
N ALA A 24 -16.54 18.54 4.55
CA ALA A 24 -16.66 17.10 4.46
C ALA A 24 -15.41 16.47 5.13
N PRO A 25 -15.57 15.57 6.11
CA PRO A 25 -14.43 14.92 6.72
C PRO A 25 -13.87 13.91 5.73
N GLN A 26 -12.63 14.13 5.26
CA GLN A 26 -11.81 13.01 4.79
C GLN A 26 -11.75 12.03 5.96
N ALA A 27 -12.35 10.85 5.80
CA ALA A 27 -12.42 9.88 6.87
C ALA A 27 -10.99 9.47 7.25
N THR A 28 -10.50 10.02 8.36
CA THR A 28 -9.20 9.65 8.88
C THR A 28 -9.20 8.13 9.13
N PRO A 29 -8.15 7.41 8.68
CA PRO A 29 -8.05 5.99 8.91
C PRO A 29 -8.19 5.71 10.42
N LYS A 30 -9.16 4.86 10.77
CA LYS A 30 -9.44 4.52 12.17
C LYS A 30 -8.50 3.41 12.62
N PHE A 31 -7.45 3.78 13.32
CA PHE A 31 -6.54 2.85 13.97
C PHE A 31 -7.08 2.41 15.34
N LYS A 32 -6.83 1.15 15.72
CA LYS A 32 -7.11 0.57 17.03
C LYS A 32 -5.97 0.83 18.01
N SER A 33 -4.73 0.83 17.53
CA SER A 33 -3.55 1.13 18.35
C SER A 33 -3.58 2.56 18.87
N VAL A 34 -3.43 2.71 20.18
CA VAL A 34 -3.31 4.02 20.86
C VAL A 34 -2.02 4.77 20.50
N ILE A 35 -1.05 4.08 19.90
CA ILE A 35 0.23 4.66 19.43
C ILE A 35 0.01 5.44 18.12
N LEU A 36 -0.98 5.03 17.31
CA LEU A 36 -1.27 5.63 16.01
C LEU A 36 -2.15 6.88 16.16
N THR A 37 -1.62 7.85 16.90
CA THR A 37 -2.24 9.16 17.09
C THR A 37 -2.15 10.00 15.82
N LEU A 38 -2.94 11.09 15.74
CA LEU A 38 -2.83 12.05 14.63
C LEU A 38 -1.42 12.63 14.50
N GLU A 39 -0.82 13.00 15.62
CA GLU A 39 0.56 13.54 15.68
C GLU A 39 1.57 12.55 15.09
N PHE A 40 1.46 11.27 15.46
CA PHE A 40 2.36 10.25 14.92
C PHE A 40 2.08 9.96 13.43
N CYS A 41 0.81 9.95 13.01
CA CYS A 41 0.48 9.81 11.59
C CYS A 41 1.01 10.97 10.75
N ASP A 42 1.03 12.18 11.31
CA ASP A 42 1.64 13.35 10.68
C ASP A 42 3.15 13.23 10.56
N LEU A 43 3.83 12.65 11.56
CA LEU A 43 5.27 12.38 11.52
C LEU A 43 5.64 11.48 10.33
N VAL A 44 4.89 10.41 10.12
CA VAL A 44 5.18 9.41 9.08
C VAL A 44 4.51 9.69 7.73
N ARG A 45 3.79 10.81 7.61
CA ARG A 45 2.96 11.15 6.44
C ARG A 45 3.76 11.24 5.14
N THR A 46 4.93 11.86 5.19
CA THR A 46 5.79 12.03 4.00
C THR A 46 6.23 10.67 3.45
N THR A 47 6.83 9.81 4.29
CA THR A 47 7.25 8.48 3.88
C THR A 47 6.08 7.58 3.48
N SER A 48 4.93 7.72 4.13
CA SER A 48 3.71 7.00 3.73
C SER A 48 3.23 7.41 2.34
N SER A 49 3.28 8.71 2.02
CA SER A 49 2.89 9.22 0.69
C SER A 49 3.83 8.72 -0.40
N GLU A 50 5.14 8.72 -0.13
CA GLU A 50 6.15 8.14 -1.03
C GLU A 50 5.91 6.65 -1.29
N ILE A 51 5.57 5.87 -0.25
CA ILE A 51 5.24 4.45 -0.39
C ILE A 51 4.03 4.27 -1.32
N ILE A 52 2.95 5.03 -1.10
CA ILE A 52 1.72 4.94 -1.90
C ILE A 52 2.01 5.26 -3.37
N GLU A 53 2.78 6.32 -3.64
CA GLU A 53 3.17 6.70 -5.00
C GLU A 53 3.97 5.60 -5.70
N LYS A 54 4.93 4.97 -4.98
CA LYS A 54 5.73 3.86 -5.53
C LYS A 54 4.93 2.59 -5.72
N MET A 55 3.98 2.32 -4.83
CA MET A 55 3.05 1.20 -4.97
C MET A 55 2.08 1.36 -6.14
N ALA A 56 1.77 2.59 -6.58
CA ALA A 56 0.97 2.81 -7.79
C ALA A 56 1.76 2.48 -9.07
N ASN A 57 3.10 2.57 -9.04
CA ASN A 57 4.00 2.42 -10.18
C ASN A 57 4.83 1.11 -10.11
N LEU A 58 4.15 -0.04 -10.04
CA LEU A 58 4.74 -1.35 -9.71
C LEU A 58 5.78 -1.92 -10.70
N SER A 59 5.98 -1.33 -11.88
CA SER A 59 6.87 -1.90 -12.91
C SER A 59 8.36 -1.93 -12.51
N ASN A 60 8.78 -1.10 -11.55
CA ASN A 60 10.08 -1.17 -10.85
C ASN A 60 9.98 -0.84 -9.34
N GLY A 61 8.76 -0.65 -8.82
CA GLY A 61 8.52 -0.07 -7.50
C GLY A 61 8.80 -1.01 -6.32
N GLU A 62 8.83 -2.33 -6.50
CA GLU A 62 8.86 -3.29 -5.38
C GLU A 62 10.10 -3.13 -4.47
N LYS A 63 11.27 -2.83 -5.06
CA LYS A 63 12.51 -2.53 -4.30
C LYS A 63 12.38 -1.23 -3.52
N GLU A 64 11.94 -0.18 -4.20
CA GLU A 64 11.84 1.16 -3.61
C GLU A 64 10.80 1.17 -2.49
N VAL A 65 9.68 0.47 -2.69
CA VAL A 65 8.67 0.20 -1.67
C VAL A 65 9.31 -0.50 -0.47
N GLY A 66 10.09 -1.57 -0.68
CA GLY A 66 10.78 -2.25 0.43
C GLY A 66 11.72 -1.35 1.21
N ALA A 67 12.53 -0.54 0.53
CA ALA A 67 13.44 0.41 1.19
C ALA A 67 12.68 1.49 1.98
N MET A 68 11.57 2.00 1.43
CA MET A 68 10.73 2.98 2.12
C MET A 68 9.97 2.37 3.30
N ILE A 69 9.54 1.11 3.22
CA ILE A 69 8.95 0.40 4.36
C ILE A 69 9.99 0.21 5.47
N VAL A 70 11.25 -0.06 5.14
CA VAL A 70 12.34 -0.10 6.15
C VAL A 70 12.52 1.27 6.80
N LYS A 71 12.53 2.35 6.03
CA LYS A 71 12.60 3.73 6.55
C LYS A 71 11.43 4.01 7.50
N LEU A 72 10.21 3.70 7.08
CA LEU A 72 9.01 3.85 7.91
C LEU A 72 9.12 3.03 9.21
N LYS A 73 9.60 1.79 9.14
CA LYS A 73 9.80 0.98 10.35
C LYS A 73 10.79 1.64 11.32
N ASN A 74 11.87 2.23 10.81
CA ASN A 74 12.84 2.93 11.65
C ASN A 74 12.24 4.18 12.31
N GLU A 75 11.28 4.86 11.66
CA GLU A 75 10.52 5.96 12.27
C GLU A 75 9.64 5.47 13.42
N PHE A 76 9.00 4.30 13.25
CA PHE A 76 8.26 3.62 14.34
C PHE A 76 9.17 3.23 15.50
N ASP A 77 10.30 2.58 15.21
CA ASP A 77 11.25 2.16 16.25
C ASP A 77 11.81 3.37 17.02
N SER A 78 12.17 4.46 16.30
CA SER A 78 12.66 5.71 16.91
C SER A 78 11.60 6.34 17.82
N HIS A 79 10.33 6.31 17.41
CA HIS A 79 9.24 6.81 18.24
C HIS A 79 9.03 5.95 19.50
N ALA A 80 9.18 4.63 19.37
CA ALA A 80 9.10 3.73 20.52
C ALA A 80 10.20 4.02 21.54
N ASP A 81 11.43 4.24 21.08
CA ASP A 81 12.56 4.59 21.95
C ASP A 81 12.31 5.91 22.68
N GLN A 82 11.81 6.94 21.98
CA GLN A 82 11.51 8.24 22.58
C GLN A 82 10.39 8.20 23.63
N LYS A 83 9.41 7.30 23.46
CA LYS A 83 8.23 7.20 24.32
C LYS A 83 8.29 6.02 25.30
N ASN A 84 9.41 5.29 25.35
CA ASN A 84 9.59 4.06 26.14
C ASN A 84 8.48 3.01 25.88
N ILE A 85 8.05 2.87 24.63
CA ILE A 85 7.05 1.89 24.21
C ILE A 85 7.72 0.54 24.00
N SER A 86 7.07 -0.56 24.39
CA SER A 86 7.67 -1.88 24.20
C SER A 86 7.79 -2.26 22.72
N GLY A 87 8.85 -3.01 22.39
CA GLY A 87 9.09 -3.51 21.02
C GLY A 87 7.95 -4.38 20.45
N SER A 88 7.15 -5.00 21.32
CA SER A 88 5.96 -5.78 20.92
C SER A 88 4.80 -4.88 20.53
N GLU A 89 4.55 -3.82 21.31
CA GLU A 89 3.47 -2.87 21.06
C GLU A 89 3.73 -2.05 19.79
N ILE A 90 4.94 -1.52 19.61
CA ILE A 90 5.27 -0.76 18.40
C ILE A 90 5.19 -1.62 17.15
N ARG A 91 5.55 -2.90 17.23
CA ARG A 91 5.43 -3.85 16.13
C ARG A 91 3.97 -4.12 15.77
N LYS A 92 3.08 -4.25 16.77
CA LYS A 92 1.64 -4.37 16.52
C LYS A 92 1.08 -3.11 15.87
N ALA A 93 1.49 -1.93 16.34
CA ALA A 93 1.10 -0.66 15.74
C ALA A 93 1.60 -0.53 14.29
N PHE A 94 2.85 -0.90 14.04
CA PHE A 94 3.41 -0.91 12.68
C PHE A 94 2.62 -1.82 11.75
N ASN A 95 2.35 -3.07 12.16
CA ASN A 95 1.58 -4.02 11.36
C ASN A 95 0.17 -3.51 11.06
N GLU A 96 -0.51 -2.93 12.05
CA GLU A 96 -1.81 -2.31 11.84
C GLU A 96 -1.73 -1.13 10.87
N TYR A 97 -0.73 -0.27 11.03
CA TYR A 97 -0.54 0.88 10.15
C TYR A 97 -0.30 0.45 8.70
N ILE A 98 0.60 -0.51 8.47
CA ILE A 98 0.85 -1.09 7.15
C ILE A 98 -0.46 -1.57 6.52
N GLN A 99 -1.28 -2.30 7.28
CA GLN A 99 -2.51 -2.87 6.77
C GLN A 99 -3.56 -1.81 6.44
N VAL A 100 -3.73 -0.81 7.31
CA VAL A 100 -4.76 0.22 7.16
C VAL A 100 -4.35 1.29 6.14
N ALA A 101 -3.09 1.75 6.17
CA ALA A 101 -2.59 2.82 5.31
C ALA A 101 -2.28 2.35 3.89
N PHE A 102 -1.74 1.13 3.72
CA PHE A 102 -1.28 0.65 2.42
C PHE A 102 -2.12 -0.52 1.86
N GLY A 103 -3.04 -1.09 2.65
CA GLY A 103 -3.88 -2.20 2.20
C GLY A 103 -3.12 -3.51 1.96
N ILE A 104 -1.90 -3.65 2.49
CA ILE A 104 -1.09 -4.87 2.34
C ILE A 104 -1.00 -5.65 3.66
N LEU A 105 -0.91 -6.97 3.55
CA LEU A 105 -0.69 -7.83 4.72
C LEU A 105 0.70 -7.56 5.33
N PRO A 106 0.86 -7.57 6.66
CA PRO A 106 2.16 -7.39 7.30
C PRO A 106 3.23 -8.34 6.78
N ALA A 107 2.89 -9.61 6.55
CA ALA A 107 3.81 -10.60 5.97
C ALA A 107 4.38 -10.13 4.61
N ARG A 108 3.56 -9.50 3.78
CA ARG A 108 3.98 -8.98 2.47
C ARG A 108 4.87 -7.75 2.60
N ALA A 109 4.66 -6.90 3.61
CA ALA A 109 5.58 -5.80 3.90
C ALA A 109 6.97 -6.32 4.28
N TYR A 110 7.05 -7.36 5.11
CA TYR A 110 8.32 -7.99 5.47
C TYR A 110 9.01 -8.68 4.29
N ASP A 111 8.26 -9.24 3.35
CA ASP A 111 8.80 -9.74 2.08
C ASP A 111 9.51 -8.62 1.30
N TYR A 112 8.87 -7.46 1.14
CA TYR A 112 9.48 -6.29 0.48
C TYR A 112 10.76 -5.83 1.20
N MET A 113 10.72 -5.73 2.53
CA MET A 113 11.88 -5.34 3.33
C MET A 113 13.05 -6.33 3.15
N THR A 114 12.75 -7.63 3.16
CA THR A 114 13.74 -8.70 2.99
C THR A 114 14.47 -8.58 1.66
N VAL A 115 13.71 -8.35 0.59
CA VAL A 115 14.27 -8.20 -0.76
C VAL A 115 15.09 -6.91 -0.89
N ALA A 116 14.61 -5.80 -0.32
CA ALA A 116 15.34 -4.53 -0.34
C ALA A 116 16.71 -4.62 0.37
N GLY A 117 16.81 -5.43 1.44
CA GLY A 117 18.05 -5.63 2.19
C GLY A 117 19.06 -6.59 1.54
N LYS A 118 18.70 -7.28 0.44
CA LYS A 118 19.56 -8.29 -0.18
C LYS A 118 20.18 -7.78 -1.48
N GLU A 119 21.49 -7.54 -1.43
CA GLU A 119 22.29 -7.19 -2.59
C GLU A 119 22.25 -8.29 -3.66
N GLY A 120 22.23 -7.90 -4.94
CA GLY A 120 22.12 -8.82 -6.08
C GLY A 120 20.71 -9.38 -6.34
N VAL A 121 19.85 -9.47 -5.33
CA VAL A 121 18.43 -9.86 -5.52
C VAL A 121 17.59 -8.65 -5.91
N SER A 122 17.78 -7.52 -5.22
CA SER A 122 16.96 -6.32 -5.42
C SER A 122 17.08 -5.70 -6.82
N SER A 123 18.11 -6.04 -7.59
CA SER A 123 18.30 -5.59 -8.99
C SER A 123 17.56 -6.44 -10.01
N LEU A 124 17.12 -7.64 -9.63
CA LEU A 124 16.44 -8.56 -10.55
C LEU A 124 14.99 -8.13 -10.73
N ARG A 125 14.53 -8.05 -11.98
CA ARG A 125 13.13 -7.73 -12.29
C ARG A 125 12.31 -9.03 -12.38
N LEU A 126 12.17 -9.67 -11.24
CA LEU A 126 11.29 -10.83 -11.03
C LEU A 126 10.14 -10.43 -10.13
N SER A 127 9.07 -11.23 -10.09
CA SER A 127 8.02 -11.01 -9.09
C SER A 127 8.60 -11.10 -7.68
N ILE A 128 8.18 -10.23 -6.77
CA ILE A 128 8.61 -10.24 -5.36
C ILE A 128 8.55 -11.62 -4.69
N SER A 129 7.57 -12.48 -4.99
CA SER A 129 7.53 -13.84 -4.42
C SER A 129 8.73 -14.70 -4.82
N SER A 130 9.22 -14.53 -6.05
CA SER A 130 10.44 -15.16 -6.54
C SER A 130 11.70 -14.51 -5.94
N LEU A 131 11.70 -13.19 -5.82
CA LEU A 131 12.80 -12.45 -5.18
C LEU A 131 12.97 -12.86 -3.72
N VAL A 132 11.89 -13.04 -2.97
CA VAL A 132 11.92 -13.53 -1.58
C VAL A 132 12.56 -14.90 -1.49
N GLU A 133 12.25 -15.82 -2.42
CA GLU A 133 12.90 -17.14 -2.42
C GLU A 133 14.40 -17.02 -2.72
N LEU A 134 14.81 -16.17 -3.67
CA LEU A 134 16.22 -15.91 -3.96
C LEU A 134 16.94 -15.25 -2.78
N ALA A 135 16.27 -14.36 -2.05
CA ALA A 135 16.83 -13.66 -0.89
C ALA A 135 17.21 -14.61 0.27
N ARG A 136 16.65 -15.82 0.30
CA ARG A 136 16.98 -16.88 1.27
C ARG A 136 18.34 -17.54 1.03
N LEU A 137 18.97 -17.30 -0.12
CA LEU A 137 20.30 -17.84 -0.41
C LEU A 137 21.39 -17.02 0.29
N SER A 138 22.49 -17.69 0.66
CA SER A 138 23.72 -16.98 1.02
C SER A 138 24.25 -16.20 -0.19
N PRO A 139 25.01 -15.11 0.00
CA PRO A 139 25.58 -14.35 -1.11
C PRO A 139 26.35 -15.22 -2.12
N GLU A 140 27.13 -16.20 -1.64
CA GLU A 140 27.92 -17.12 -2.47
C GLU A 140 27.02 -18.06 -3.27
N SER A 141 25.96 -18.58 -2.62
CA SER A 141 25.01 -19.49 -3.26
C SER A 141 24.15 -18.76 -4.30
N LEU A 142 23.80 -17.51 -4.03
CA LEU A 142 23.12 -16.63 -4.97
C LEU A 142 24.00 -16.34 -6.19
N SER A 143 25.25 -15.95 -5.98
CA SER A 143 26.22 -15.72 -7.08
C SER A 143 26.35 -16.96 -7.97
N ALA A 144 26.57 -18.13 -7.37
CA ALA A 144 26.67 -19.39 -8.12
C ALA A 144 25.36 -19.81 -8.82
N LEU A 145 24.21 -19.33 -8.36
CA LEU A 145 22.92 -19.53 -9.04
C LEU A 145 22.83 -18.62 -10.26
N LEU A 146 23.12 -17.33 -10.09
CA LEU A 146 23.04 -16.31 -11.13
C LEU A 146 24.07 -16.52 -12.24
N GLU A 147 25.24 -17.09 -11.93
CA GLU A 147 26.23 -17.51 -12.94
C GLU A 147 25.70 -18.57 -13.91
N LYS A 148 24.77 -19.42 -13.45
CA LYS A 148 24.22 -20.53 -14.25
C LYS A 148 22.82 -20.26 -14.80
N ASN A 149 22.15 -19.24 -14.27
CA ASN A 149 20.79 -18.89 -14.60
C ASN A 149 20.73 -17.35 -14.64
N ASP A 150 20.88 -16.79 -15.83
CA ASP A 150 20.77 -15.35 -16.01
C ASP A 150 19.34 -14.86 -15.71
N GLU A 151 19.16 -13.54 -15.56
CA GLU A 151 17.86 -12.97 -15.23
C GLU A 151 16.79 -13.31 -16.29
N SER A 152 17.18 -13.33 -17.56
CA SER A 152 16.31 -13.70 -18.68
C SER A 152 15.76 -15.10 -18.51
N HIS A 153 16.60 -16.08 -18.18
CA HIS A 153 16.15 -17.44 -17.89
C HIS A 153 15.26 -17.48 -16.65
N LEU A 154 15.65 -16.83 -15.56
CA LEU A 154 14.87 -16.82 -14.32
C LEU A 154 13.45 -16.26 -14.50
N ARG A 155 13.26 -15.29 -15.41
CA ARG A 155 11.93 -14.75 -15.76
C ARG A 155 11.02 -15.75 -16.46
N THR A 156 11.58 -16.74 -17.14
CA THR A 156 10.80 -17.80 -17.81
C THR A 156 10.31 -18.87 -16.83
N LEU A 157 10.88 -18.91 -15.63
CA LEU A 157 10.56 -19.91 -14.62
C LEU A 157 9.34 -19.49 -13.79
N SER A 158 8.48 -20.46 -13.50
CA SER A 158 7.44 -20.30 -12.51
C SER A 158 8.02 -20.17 -11.09
N TYR A 159 7.23 -19.61 -10.18
CA TYR A 159 7.59 -19.54 -8.75
C TYR A 159 7.99 -20.90 -8.17
N ARG A 160 7.31 -22.00 -8.57
CA ARG A 160 7.61 -23.35 -8.08
C ARG A 160 8.99 -23.84 -8.54
N GLU A 161 9.38 -23.51 -9.76
CA GLU A 161 10.68 -23.85 -10.32
C GLU A 161 11.81 -23.05 -9.67
N ILE A 162 11.60 -21.75 -9.46
CA ILE A 162 12.56 -20.90 -8.73
C ILE A 162 12.76 -21.43 -7.31
N LYS A 163 11.68 -21.78 -6.61
CA LYS A 163 11.74 -22.39 -5.28
C LYS A 163 12.51 -23.72 -5.28
N ALA A 164 12.32 -24.56 -6.29
CA ALA A 164 13.05 -25.82 -6.44
C ALA A 164 14.55 -25.59 -6.72
N LEU A 165 14.89 -24.59 -7.53
CA LEU A 165 16.27 -24.17 -7.77
C LEU A 165 16.94 -23.71 -6.47
N VAL A 166 16.33 -22.77 -5.74
CA VAL A 166 16.83 -22.27 -4.45
C VAL A 166 17.10 -23.43 -3.49
N LYS A 167 16.16 -24.38 -3.38
CA LYS A 167 16.33 -25.58 -2.53
C LYS A 167 17.54 -26.43 -2.93
N THR A 168 17.82 -26.53 -4.23
CA THR A 168 18.97 -27.27 -4.76
C THR A 168 20.29 -26.61 -4.35
N TYR A 169 20.37 -25.29 -4.43
CA TYR A 169 21.55 -24.52 -4.03
C TYR A 169 21.78 -24.55 -2.52
N ASN A 170 20.72 -24.39 -1.71
CA ASN A 170 20.82 -24.52 -0.25
C ASN A 170 21.30 -25.91 0.19
N ARG A 171 20.83 -26.98 -0.46
CA ARG A 171 21.30 -28.35 -0.17
C ARG A 171 22.79 -28.54 -0.53
N ARG A 172 23.26 -27.90 -1.61
CA ARG A 172 24.67 -27.97 -2.02
C ARG A 172 25.57 -27.22 -1.02
N ALA A 173 25.16 -26.04 -0.56
CA ALA A 173 25.86 -25.29 0.48
C ALA A 173 26.02 -26.12 1.77
N GLN A 174 24.93 -26.71 2.25
CA GLN A 174 24.95 -27.57 3.45
C GLN A 174 25.83 -28.82 3.30
N LYS A 175 25.85 -29.44 2.11
CA LYS A 175 26.75 -30.57 1.83
C LYS A 175 28.22 -30.14 1.85
N LYS A 176 28.55 -28.96 1.33
CA LYS A 176 29.92 -28.42 1.31
C LYS A 176 30.41 -28.10 2.73
N GLU A 177 29.58 -27.48 3.57
CA GLU A 177 29.92 -27.24 4.99
C GLU A 177 30.14 -28.53 5.78
N ARG A 178 29.29 -29.54 5.60
CA ARG A 178 29.46 -30.84 6.26
C ARG A 178 30.72 -31.59 5.82
N ALA A 179 31.11 -31.44 4.55
CA ALA A 179 32.38 -31.99 4.05
C ALA A 179 33.58 -31.23 4.63
N SER A 180 33.49 -29.90 4.70
CA SER A 180 34.53 -29.02 5.26
C SER A 180 34.77 -29.25 6.75
N ASN A 181 33.71 -29.35 7.55
CA ASN A 181 33.80 -29.54 9.01
C ASN A 181 34.27 -30.95 9.41
N ARG A 182 34.31 -31.91 8.47
CA ARG A 182 34.86 -33.25 8.73
C ARG A 182 36.39 -33.30 8.63
N THR A 183 37.02 -32.26 8.10
CA THR A 183 38.48 -32.18 7.89
C THR A 183 39.20 -31.22 8.83
N THR A 184 38.49 -30.41 9.62
CA THR A 184 39.13 -29.40 10.48
C THR A 184 38.37 -29.28 11.80
N SER A 185 38.62 -30.22 12.70
CA SER A 185 38.31 -30.07 14.12
C SER A 185 39.62 -29.83 14.88
N LYS A 186 40.01 -28.56 15.02
CA LYS A 186 40.72 -28.02 16.17
C LYS A 186 40.77 -26.47 16.09
N ASN A 187 40.25 -25.86 17.16
CA ASN A 187 40.46 -24.49 17.64
C ASN A 187 39.66 -23.32 17.05
N SER A 188 38.63 -22.96 17.83
CA SER A 188 38.40 -21.68 18.54
C SER A 188 38.27 -20.35 17.79
N ASP A 189 37.17 -19.69 18.16
CA ASP A 189 36.95 -18.26 18.36
C ASP A 189 37.01 -17.32 17.15
N LEU A 190 35.85 -16.76 16.79
CA LEU A 190 35.53 -15.33 16.99
C LEU A 190 34.04 -15.03 16.63
N PRO A 191 33.49 -13.89 17.12
CA PRO A 191 32.07 -13.62 17.26
C PRO A 191 31.52 -12.60 16.24
N PHE A 192 30.24 -12.23 16.41
CA PHE A 192 29.53 -11.09 15.81
C PHE A 192 29.10 -11.23 14.33
N GLY A 193 27.81 -11.52 14.11
CA GLY A 193 27.20 -11.34 12.78
C GLY A 193 25.81 -11.97 12.54
N SER A 194 25.25 -12.75 13.48
CA SER A 194 24.12 -13.65 13.18
C SER A 194 22.79 -13.34 13.86
N SER A 195 22.63 -12.23 14.60
CA SER A 195 21.44 -12.04 15.44
C SER A 195 20.16 -11.65 14.66
N PHE A 196 20.28 -11.12 13.44
CA PHE A 196 19.11 -10.76 12.63
C PHE A 196 18.47 -12.00 11.96
N ASP A 197 19.27 -12.85 11.33
CA ASP A 197 18.79 -14.02 10.57
C ASP A 197 18.28 -15.17 11.45
N ALA A 198 18.86 -15.33 12.66
CA ALA A 198 18.41 -16.34 13.61
C ALA A 198 17.04 -16.01 14.20
N ASN A 199 16.73 -14.71 14.36
CA ASN A 199 15.48 -14.24 14.97
C ASN A 199 14.31 -14.23 13.96
N MET A 200 14.59 -14.06 12.66
CA MET A 200 13.56 -14.16 11.62
C MET A 200 13.12 -15.60 11.35
N ASN A 201 14.04 -16.57 11.42
CA ASN A 201 13.72 -17.98 11.20
C ASN A 201 12.93 -18.62 12.37
N SER A 202 13.08 -18.14 13.61
CA SER A 202 12.22 -18.58 14.72
C SER A 202 10.79 -18.01 14.56
N PHE A 203 10.66 -16.79 14.03
CA PHE A 203 9.41 -16.07 13.84
C PHE A 203 8.48 -16.71 12.78
N PHE A 204 9.01 -17.21 11.65
CA PHE A 204 8.18 -17.90 10.65
C PHE A 204 7.52 -19.18 11.21
N ARG A 205 8.17 -19.87 12.16
CA ARG A 205 7.58 -21.05 12.81
C ARG A 205 6.44 -20.70 13.77
N GLU A 206 6.31 -19.43 14.15
CA GLU A 206 5.29 -18.95 15.08
C GLU A 206 4.07 -18.39 14.34
N ILE A 207 4.25 -17.81 13.15
CA ILE A 207 3.14 -17.39 12.26
C ILE A 207 2.36 -18.61 11.73
N ASP A 208 3.04 -19.72 11.41
CA ASP A 208 2.39 -20.97 10.97
C ASP A 208 1.50 -21.61 12.06
N ARG A 209 1.54 -21.12 13.31
CA ARG A 209 0.68 -21.57 14.41
C ARG A 209 -0.61 -20.76 14.55
N VAL A 210 -0.74 -19.64 13.84
CA VAL A 210 -1.99 -18.90 13.77
C VAL A 210 -2.87 -19.63 12.77
N ASN A 211 -3.95 -20.23 13.28
CA ASN A 211 -4.95 -20.92 12.48
C ASN A 211 -5.71 -19.88 11.65
N ILE A 212 -5.15 -19.47 10.51
CA ILE A 212 -5.79 -18.58 9.56
C ILE A 212 -6.94 -19.38 8.94
N PRO A 213 -8.21 -18.99 9.12
CA PRO A 213 -9.31 -19.70 8.49
C PRO A 213 -9.10 -19.66 6.98
N ASP A 214 -9.21 -20.82 6.35
CA ASP A 214 -9.02 -21.01 4.91
C ASP A 214 -10.11 -20.22 4.18
N VAL A 215 -9.80 -18.96 3.83
CA VAL A 215 -10.72 -18.10 3.09
C VAL A 215 -10.66 -18.55 1.64
N PRO A 216 -11.75 -19.09 1.07
CA PRO A 216 -11.73 -19.58 -0.30
C PRO A 216 -11.29 -18.47 -1.25
N LEU A 217 -10.44 -18.79 -2.22
CA LEU A 217 -9.89 -17.84 -3.20
C LEU A 217 -11.00 -17.02 -3.88
N ALA A 218 -12.18 -17.61 -4.10
CA ALA A 218 -13.37 -16.94 -4.63
C ALA A 218 -13.85 -15.76 -3.76
N LYS A 219 -13.72 -15.86 -2.44
CA LYS A 219 -14.10 -14.81 -1.49
C LYS A 219 -13.07 -13.68 -1.46
N VAL A 220 -11.78 -13.99 -1.62
CA VAL A 220 -10.72 -13.00 -1.78
C VAL A 220 -10.89 -12.21 -3.08
N VAL A 221 -11.18 -12.89 -4.19
CA VAL A 221 -11.45 -12.27 -5.49
C VAL A 221 -12.73 -11.40 -5.43
N SER A 222 -13.78 -11.88 -4.76
CA SER A 222 -15.01 -11.10 -4.54
C SER A 222 -14.76 -9.82 -3.72
N MET A 223 -13.94 -9.89 -2.66
CA MET A 223 -13.59 -8.73 -1.85
C MET A 223 -12.73 -7.72 -2.63
N ASN A 224 -11.81 -8.20 -3.46
CA ASN A 224 -10.99 -7.33 -4.31
C ASN A 224 -11.82 -6.65 -5.40
N ASN A 225 -12.75 -7.39 -6.03
CA ASN A 225 -13.65 -6.82 -7.04
C ASN A 225 -14.59 -5.77 -6.43
N GLN A 226 -15.16 -6.02 -5.24
CA GLN A 226 -15.94 -5.00 -4.52
C GLN A 226 -15.13 -3.76 -4.14
N PHE A 227 -13.83 -3.91 -3.90
CA PHE A 227 -12.93 -2.80 -3.60
C PHE A 227 -12.60 -1.99 -4.86
N SER A 228 -12.32 -2.67 -5.98
CA SER A 228 -12.11 -2.06 -7.29
C SER A 228 -13.38 -1.38 -7.84
N GLU A 229 -14.57 -1.93 -7.59
CA GLU A 229 -15.86 -1.33 -7.93
C GLU A 229 -16.15 -0.06 -7.12
N ARG A 230 -15.65 0.04 -5.88
CA ARG A 230 -15.79 1.26 -5.06
C ARG A 230 -14.78 2.36 -5.43
N MET A 231 -13.72 2.01 -6.16
CA MET A 231 -12.61 2.88 -6.57
C MET A 231 -12.55 3.09 -8.09
N SER A 232 -13.62 2.80 -8.85
CA SER A 232 -13.60 3.06 -10.28
C SER A 232 -13.66 4.56 -10.56
N GLN A 233 -12.85 5.04 -11.50
CA GLN A 233 -12.86 6.43 -11.96
C GLN A 233 -14.27 6.88 -12.40
N GLU A 234 -15.12 5.95 -12.83
CA GLU A 234 -16.51 6.21 -13.21
C GLU A 234 -17.38 6.69 -12.03
N ASN A 235 -17.17 6.15 -10.81
CA ASN A 235 -17.91 6.63 -9.63
C ASN A 235 -17.47 8.05 -9.25
N LEU A 236 -16.18 8.36 -9.36
CA LEU A 236 -15.66 9.71 -9.15
C LEU A 236 -16.19 10.70 -10.19
N VAL A 237 -16.23 10.31 -11.46
CA VAL A 237 -16.79 11.12 -12.55
C VAL A 237 -18.29 11.36 -12.33
N GLU A 238 -19.04 10.35 -11.88
CA GLU A 238 -20.48 10.48 -11.63
C GLU A 238 -20.78 11.34 -10.40
N GLU A 239 -19.97 11.25 -9.34
CA GLU A 239 -20.07 12.16 -8.19
C GLU A 239 -19.72 13.61 -8.59
N PHE A 240 -18.68 13.79 -9.41
CA PHE A 240 -18.30 15.10 -9.94
C PHE A 240 -19.41 15.68 -10.81
N ARG A 241 -20.05 14.85 -11.64
CA ARG A 241 -21.19 15.22 -12.48
C ARG A 241 -22.40 15.67 -11.66
N LYS A 242 -22.73 14.94 -10.59
CA LYS A 242 -23.82 15.30 -9.67
C LYS A 242 -23.53 16.59 -8.91
N ALA A 243 -22.29 16.78 -8.47
CA ALA A 243 -21.86 18.01 -7.82
C ALA A 243 -21.95 19.21 -8.78
N PHE A 244 -21.55 19.03 -10.03
CA PHE A 244 -21.62 20.05 -11.07
C PHE A 244 -23.06 20.45 -11.42
N GLU A 245 -23.97 19.48 -11.66
CA GLU A 245 -25.37 19.80 -11.95
C GLU A 245 -26.06 20.51 -10.79
N LYS A 246 -25.68 20.17 -9.55
CA LYS A 246 -26.17 20.87 -8.36
C LYS A 246 -25.70 22.34 -8.33
N VAL A 247 -24.43 22.60 -8.68
CA VAL A 247 -23.92 23.96 -8.83
C VAL A 247 -24.64 24.69 -9.96
N ARG A 248 -24.71 24.10 -11.15
CA ARG A 248 -25.40 24.68 -12.32
C ARG A 248 -26.85 25.06 -12.01
N SER A 249 -27.61 24.19 -11.34
CA SER A 249 -29.00 24.47 -10.93
C SER A 249 -29.12 25.56 -9.88
N ALA A 250 -28.11 25.74 -9.01
CA ALA A 250 -28.10 26.80 -8.00
C ALA A 250 -27.80 28.19 -8.59
N PHE A 251 -27.19 28.23 -9.78
CA PHE A 251 -26.78 29.45 -10.46
C PHE A 251 -27.64 29.81 -11.70
N SER A 252 -28.61 28.97 -12.09
CA SER A 252 -29.46 29.23 -13.27
C SER A 252 -30.34 30.49 -13.14
N ASP A 253 -30.67 30.90 -11.91
CA ASP A 253 -31.62 31.99 -11.65
C ASP A 253 -30.96 33.26 -11.08
N LYS A 254 -29.62 33.31 -11.00
CA LYS A 254 -28.89 34.47 -10.46
C LYS A 254 -27.91 34.98 -11.51
N ARG A 255 -27.81 36.31 -11.66
CA ARG A 255 -26.71 36.95 -12.41
C ARG A 255 -25.40 36.50 -11.77
N THR A 256 -24.75 35.54 -12.41
CA THR A 256 -23.43 35.04 -12.12
C THR A 256 -22.41 36.14 -12.38
N THR A 257 -21.30 36.12 -11.66
CA THR A 257 -20.17 37.00 -11.96
C THR A 257 -19.46 36.46 -13.20
N SER A 258 -18.77 37.33 -13.94
CA SER A 258 -18.03 36.95 -15.17
C SER A 258 -17.01 35.82 -14.94
N GLU A 259 -16.51 35.67 -13.72
CA GLU A 259 -15.59 34.60 -13.32
C GLU A 259 -16.28 33.24 -13.21
N ILE A 260 -17.54 33.21 -12.76
CA ILE A 260 -18.34 31.98 -12.69
C ILE A 260 -18.78 31.57 -14.11
N ASP A 261 -19.15 32.54 -14.95
CA ASP A 261 -19.49 32.27 -16.35
C ASP A 261 -18.28 31.72 -17.13
N ALA A 262 -17.10 32.31 -16.93
CA ALA A 262 -15.86 31.83 -17.54
C ALA A 262 -15.50 30.40 -17.08
N LEU A 263 -15.69 30.09 -15.79
CA LEU A 263 -15.46 28.75 -15.25
C LEU A 263 -16.49 27.74 -15.79
N VAL A 264 -17.75 28.14 -15.93
CA VAL A 264 -18.80 27.28 -16.50
C VAL A 264 -18.51 27.01 -17.98
N GLU A 265 -18.10 28.02 -18.76
CA GLU A 265 -17.67 27.84 -20.16
C GLU A 265 -16.46 26.91 -20.26
N GLU A 266 -15.42 27.10 -19.43
CA GLU A 266 -14.25 26.22 -19.41
C GLU A 266 -14.65 24.76 -19.14
N ILE A 267 -15.54 24.52 -18.17
CA ILE A 267 -16.02 23.16 -17.86
C ILE A 267 -16.84 22.57 -19.02
N VAL A 268 -17.68 23.37 -19.70
CA VAL A 268 -18.42 22.92 -20.89
C VAL A 268 -17.48 22.59 -22.06
N GLU A 269 -16.40 23.35 -22.23
CA GLU A 269 -15.37 23.07 -23.23
C GLU A 269 -14.62 21.76 -22.95
N TRP A 270 -14.36 21.46 -21.68
CA TRP A 270 -13.79 20.17 -21.27
C TRP A 270 -14.76 19.02 -21.54
N GLN A 271 -16.05 19.19 -21.24
CA GLN A 271 -17.07 18.16 -21.47
C GLN A 271 -17.31 17.86 -22.96
N THR A 272 -17.18 18.87 -23.83
CA THR A 272 -17.43 18.73 -25.27
C THR A 272 -16.19 18.36 -26.08
N GLY A 273 -15.02 18.23 -25.43
CA GLY A 273 -13.75 17.95 -26.09
C GLY A 273 -13.13 19.13 -26.85
N LYS A 274 -13.83 20.28 -26.91
CA LYS A 274 -13.41 21.49 -27.62
C LYS A 274 -12.21 22.19 -27.00
N PHE A 275 -11.91 21.91 -25.73
CA PHE A 275 -10.72 22.44 -25.06
C PHE A 275 -9.41 21.99 -25.71
N LEU A 276 -9.37 20.76 -26.24
CA LEU A 276 -8.17 20.22 -26.91
C LEU A 276 -7.95 20.86 -28.29
N GLU A 277 -9.02 21.31 -28.96
CA GLU A 277 -8.95 21.93 -30.29
C GLU A 277 -8.38 23.37 -30.23
N ARG A 278 -8.61 24.12 -29.15
CA ARG A 278 -8.08 25.48 -28.98
C ARG A 278 -6.61 25.57 -28.58
N LYS A 279 -6.10 24.59 -27.83
CA LYS A 279 -4.69 24.58 -27.38
C LYS A 279 -3.74 23.82 -28.31
N GLY A 280 -4.28 23.18 -29.35
CA GLY A 280 -3.53 22.48 -30.40
C GLY A 280 -3.34 23.28 -31.69
N ALA A 281 -3.69 24.58 -31.72
CA ALA A 281 -3.51 25.50 -32.84
C ALA A 281 -2.53 26.62 -32.50
#